data_AF-X0WC74-F1
#
_entry.id   AF-X0WC74-F1
#
_cell.length_a   1.000
_cell.length_b   1.000
_cell.length_c   1.000
_cell.angle_alpha   90.00
_cell.angle_beta   90.00
_cell.angle_gamma   90.00
#
_symmetry.space_group_name_H-M   'P 1'
#
loop_
_entity.id
_entity.type
_entity.pdbx_description
1 polymer ?
#
loop_
_entity_poly.entity_id
_entity_poly.type
_entity_poly.pdbx_seq_one_letter_code
_entity_poly.pdbx_strand_id
1 'polypeptide(L)'
;MLQELSESDSKWRQIALNICKDKSLADDIVQDMYFKLVDYPRENIRSLVPFVTVVMRRMAINIYNKKKDTSLTTFHYLESNDNAFEPDDYEQEILDNAALLTWSERELLEEVYDRSYREIEEIYNIDHCHSFRKVRKARNKILNK
;
A
#
# COMPACT_ATOMS: atom_id res chain seq x y z
N MET A 1 4.91 -7.90 34.24
CA MET A 1 4.80 -7.46 32.83
C MET A 1 4.90 -5.94 32.71
N LEU A 2 3.99 -5.18 33.32
CA LEU A 2 3.96 -3.70 33.24
C LEU A 2 5.25 -3.03 33.74
N GLN A 3 5.78 -3.48 34.87
CA GLN A 3 7.02 -2.94 35.45
C GLN A 3 8.21 -3.09 34.49
N GLU A 4 8.45 -4.29 33.97
CA GLU A 4 9.50 -4.55 32.95
C GLU A 4 9.29 -3.74 31.65
N LEU A 5 8.04 -3.54 31.22
CA LEU A 5 7.76 -2.71 30.05
C LEU A 5 8.07 -1.23 30.31
N SER A 6 7.80 -0.74 31.52
CA SER A 6 8.01 0.67 31.89
C SER A 6 9.50 1.07 31.92
N GLU A 7 10.39 0.12 32.24
CA GLU A 7 11.85 0.33 32.28
C GLU A 7 12.43 0.71 30.90
N SER A 8 11.74 0.34 29.82
CA SER A 8 12.16 0.57 28.44
C SER A 8 11.21 1.50 27.65
N ASP A 9 10.40 2.32 28.33
CA ASP A 9 9.42 3.23 27.68
C ASP A 9 10.04 4.09 26.57
N SER A 10 11.19 4.72 26.85
CA SER A 10 11.90 5.55 25.87
C SER A 10 12.29 4.78 24.60
N LYS A 11 12.68 3.51 24.76
CA LYS A 11 13.01 2.61 23.66
C LYS A 11 11.77 2.25 22.85
N TRP A 12 10.64 2.01 23.50
CA TRP A 12 9.38 1.72 22.81
C TRP A 12 8.91 2.90 21.98
N ARG A 13 8.97 4.12 22.52
CA ARG A 13 8.67 5.36 21.78
C ARG A 13 9.60 5.55 20.59
N GLN A 14 10.89 5.29 20.75
CA GLN A 14 11.84 5.37 19.64
C GLN A 14 11.54 4.34 18.54
N ILE A 15 11.20 3.11 18.91
CA ILE A 15 10.82 2.06 17.96
C ILE A 15 9.50 2.43 17.26
N ALA A 16 8.49 2.87 17.99
CA ALA A 16 7.19 3.28 17.44
C ALA A 16 7.34 4.48 16.48
N LEU A 17 8.17 5.47 16.84
CA LEU A 17 8.51 6.60 15.97
C LEU A 17 9.21 6.14 14.69
N ASN A 18 10.11 5.15 14.79
CA ASN A 18 10.77 4.58 13.62
C ASN A 18 9.80 3.85 12.68
N ILE A 19 8.74 3.24 13.22
CA ILE A 19 7.69 2.55 12.45
C ILE A 19 6.76 3.55 11.77
N CYS A 20 6.29 4.57 12.49
CA CYS A 20 5.17 5.41 12.05
C CYS A 20 5.59 6.77 11.49
N LYS A 21 6.80 7.24 11.81
CA LYS A 21 7.37 8.55 11.43
C LYS A 21 6.55 9.77 11.88
N ASP A 22 5.63 9.57 12.81
CA ASP A 22 4.78 10.60 13.43
C ASP A 22 4.85 10.42 14.95
N LYS A 23 5.16 11.51 15.67
CA LYS A 23 5.35 11.48 17.13
C LYS A 23 4.04 11.23 17.87
N SER A 24 2.96 11.90 17.48
CA SER A 24 1.65 11.76 18.14
C SER A 24 1.16 10.32 17.97
N LEU A 25 1.26 9.80 16.74
CA LEU A 25 0.87 8.42 16.45
C LEU A 25 1.77 7.40 17.16
N ALA A 26 3.05 7.68 17.32
CA ALA A 26 3.96 6.81 18.05
C ALA A 26 3.60 6.73 19.54
N ASP A 27 3.25 7.87 20.16
CA ASP A 27 2.84 7.91 21.56
C ASP A 27 1.52 7.13 21.78
N ASP A 28 0.55 7.28 20.88
CA ASP A 28 -0.71 6.52 20.92
C ASP A 28 -0.46 5.00 20.80
N ILE A 29 0.39 4.58 19.87
CA ILE A 29 0.71 3.15 19.66
C ILE A 29 1.40 2.54 20.88
N VAL A 30 2.31 3.28 21.54
CA VAL A 30 2.97 2.82 22.75
C VAL A 30 1.96 2.68 23.89
N GLN A 31 1.05 3.65 24.04
CA GLN A 31 0.00 3.60 25.05
C GLN A 31 -0.92 2.38 24.84
N ASP A 32 -1.41 2.16 23.62
CA ASP A 32 -2.23 1.01 23.28
C ASP A 32 -1.47 -0.31 23.47
N MET A 33 -0.16 -0.32 23.22
CA MET A 33 0.70 -1.48 23.46
C MET A 33 0.74 -1.82 24.95
N TYR A 34 0.88 -0.83 25.84
CA TYR A 34 0.83 -1.04 27.29
C TYR A 34 -0.50 -1.66 27.72
N PHE A 35 -1.63 -1.12 27.25
CA PHE A 35 -2.95 -1.67 27.56
C PHE A 35 -3.11 -3.12 27.07
N LYS A 36 -2.57 -3.42 25.89
CA LYS A 36 -2.68 -4.77 25.31
C LYS A 36 -1.80 -5.80 26.02
N LEU A 37 -0.69 -5.37 26.61
CA LEU A 37 0.29 -6.25 27.22
C LEU A 37 0.24 -6.27 28.76
N VAL A 38 -0.57 -5.42 29.41
CA VAL A 38 -0.62 -5.34 30.88
C VAL A 38 -0.96 -6.68 31.53
N ASP A 39 -1.93 -7.40 30.97
CA ASP A 39 -2.42 -8.70 31.45
C ASP A 39 -1.79 -9.89 30.70
N TYR A 40 -0.83 -9.64 29.80
CA TYR A 40 -0.24 -10.71 29.02
C TYR A 40 0.78 -11.49 29.88
N PRO A 41 0.66 -12.82 30.00
CA PRO A 41 1.53 -13.63 30.84
C PRO A 41 2.98 -13.59 30.33
N ARG A 42 3.90 -13.12 31.18
CA ARG A 42 5.33 -12.92 30.86
C ARG A 42 6.04 -14.19 30.40
N GLU A 43 5.65 -15.33 30.97
CA GLU A 43 6.13 -16.68 30.67
C GLU A 43 5.92 -17.10 29.21
N ASN A 44 4.91 -16.55 28.53
CA ASN A 44 4.65 -16.81 27.12
C ASN A 44 5.52 -15.96 26.17
N ILE A 45 6.42 -15.12 26.72
CA ILE A 45 7.31 -14.24 25.95
C ILE A 45 8.75 -14.72 26.06
N ARG A 46 9.27 -15.31 24.98
CA ARG A 46 10.69 -15.72 24.92
C ARG A 46 11.65 -14.53 24.94
N SER A 47 11.33 -13.44 24.25
CA SER A 47 12.14 -12.23 24.21
C SER A 47 11.25 -10.99 24.09
N LEU A 48 11.43 -10.04 25.02
CA LEU A 48 10.55 -8.89 25.17
C LEU A 48 10.65 -7.91 23.99
N VAL A 49 11.87 -7.51 23.61
CA VAL A 49 12.10 -6.49 22.57
C VAL A 49 11.52 -6.90 21.21
N PRO A 50 11.82 -8.10 20.66
CA PRO A 50 11.24 -8.51 19.37
C PRO A 50 9.72 -8.66 19.45
N PHE A 51 9.20 -9.18 20.57
CA PHE A 51 7.76 -9.37 20.75
C PHE A 51 7.00 -8.04 20.74
N VAL A 52 7.41 -7.07 21.57
CA VAL A 52 6.80 -5.74 21.63
C VAL A 52 6.91 -5.02 20.29
N THR A 53 8.05 -5.15 19.60
CA THR A 53 8.25 -4.57 18.26
C THR A 53 7.26 -5.12 17.23
N VAL A 54 7.02 -6.44 17.24
CA VAL A 54 6.04 -7.08 16.34
C VAL A 54 4.62 -6.63 16.67
N VAL A 55 4.27 -6.52 17.95
CA VAL A 55 2.95 -6.04 18.40
C VAL A 55 2.71 -4.62 17.89
N MET A 56 3.64 -3.69 18.15
CA MET A 56 3.53 -2.30 17.69
C MET A 56 3.47 -2.21 16.15
N ARG A 57 4.28 -3.00 15.43
CA ARG A 57 4.25 -3.02 13.96
C ARG A 57 2.90 -3.48 13.41
N ARG A 58 2.29 -4.51 14.00
CA ARG A 58 0.95 -4.97 13.59
C ARG A 58 -0.11 -3.91 13.84
N MET A 59 -0.03 -3.20 14.96
CA MET A 59 -0.94 -2.10 15.29
C MET A 59 -0.81 -0.95 14.28
N ALA A 60 0.41 -0.54 13.96
CA ALA A 60 0.66 0.47 12.95
C ALA A 60 0.07 0.08 11.59
N ILE A 61 0.31 -1.15 11.12
CA ILE A 61 -0.26 -1.66 9.86
C ILE A 61 -1.80 -1.62 9.87
N ASN A 62 -2.42 -2.00 10.99
CA ASN A 62 -3.88 -1.93 11.12
C ASN A 62 -4.40 -0.48 11.02
N ILE A 63 -3.70 0.48 11.60
CA ILE A 63 -4.06 1.90 11.50
C ILE A 63 -3.93 2.37 10.04
N TYR A 64 -2.83 2.05 9.35
CA TYR A 64 -2.66 2.41 7.94
C TYR A 64 -3.70 1.75 7.03
N ASN A 65 -4.08 0.51 7.29
CA ASN A 65 -5.11 -0.19 6.52
C ASN A 65 -6.51 0.41 6.74
N LYS A 66 -6.78 0.98 7.92
CA LYS A 66 -8.04 1.66 8.24
C LYS A 66 -8.13 3.07 7.64
N LYS A 67 -7.00 3.75 7.41
CA LYS A 67 -6.93 5.11 6.85
C LYS A 67 -7.25 5.20 5.34
N LYS A 68 -7.83 4.16 4.73
CA LYS A 68 -7.99 4.10 3.27
C LYS A 68 -9.06 5.04 2.70
N ASP A 69 -10.01 5.48 3.52
CA ASP A 69 -11.11 6.32 3.05
C ASP A 69 -11.02 7.74 3.63
N THR A 70 -10.27 8.62 2.98
CA THR A 70 -10.38 10.06 3.19
C THR A 70 -11.44 10.64 2.26
N SER A 71 -12.45 11.29 2.82
CA SER A 71 -13.47 11.96 2.02
C SER A 71 -12.87 13.13 1.23
N LEU A 72 -13.15 13.18 -0.07
CA LEU A 72 -12.80 14.31 -0.94
C LEU A 72 -13.37 15.65 -0.42
N THR A 73 -14.45 15.60 0.36
CA THR A 73 -15.06 16.79 0.98
C THR A 73 -14.16 17.51 1.98
N THR A 74 -13.07 16.89 2.43
CA THR A 74 -12.10 17.47 3.37
C THR A 74 -11.16 18.46 2.67
N PHE A 75 -11.05 18.39 1.34
CA PHE A 75 -10.19 19.25 0.57
C PHE A 75 -10.98 20.47 0.07
N HIS A 76 -10.81 21.62 0.72
CA HIS A 76 -11.59 22.83 0.43
C HIS A 76 -10.96 23.76 -0.63
N TYR A 77 -9.73 23.48 -1.07
CA TYR A 77 -8.95 24.35 -1.96
C TYR A 77 -8.28 23.58 -3.10
N LEU A 78 -8.97 22.62 -3.70
CA LEU A 78 -8.50 22.00 -4.94
C LEU A 78 -8.89 22.89 -6.10
N GLU A 79 -7.89 23.48 -6.76
CA GLU A 79 -8.08 24.09 -8.07
C GLU A 79 -7.99 23.01 -9.13
N SER A 80 -8.95 23.00 -10.06
CA SER A 80 -8.92 22.10 -11.21
C SER A 80 -7.84 22.60 -12.17
N ASN A 81 -6.78 21.82 -12.36
CA ASN A 81 -5.75 22.13 -13.35
C ASN A 81 -6.09 21.41 -14.66
N ASP A 82 -7.28 21.68 -15.18
CA ASP A 82 -7.81 21.11 -16.44
C ASP A 82 -7.12 21.74 -17.65
N ASN A 83 -5.80 21.59 -17.75
CA ASN A 83 -5.14 21.84 -19.01
C ASN A 83 -5.49 20.69 -19.96
N ALA A 84 -5.79 21.02 -21.22
CA ALA A 84 -5.91 20.01 -22.25
C ALA A 84 -4.59 19.22 -22.30
N PHE A 85 -4.69 17.89 -22.30
CA PHE A 85 -3.50 17.05 -22.44
C PHE A 85 -2.87 17.29 -23.81
N GLU A 86 -1.66 17.83 -23.82
CA GLU A 86 -0.83 18.04 -25.01
C GLU A 86 0.40 17.16 -24.86
N PRO A 87 0.48 16.04 -25.60
CA PRO A 87 1.61 15.13 -25.48
C PRO A 87 2.89 15.79 -25.99
N ASP A 88 3.98 15.64 -25.25
CA ASP A 88 5.31 15.92 -25.78
C ASP A 88 5.76 14.86 -26.81
N ASP A 89 6.91 15.07 -27.47
CA ASP A 89 7.40 14.15 -28.51
C ASP A 89 7.55 12.70 -28.00
N TYR A 90 7.93 12.52 -26.73
CA TYR A 90 8.11 11.20 -26.12
C TYR A 90 6.77 10.54 -25.77
N GLU A 91 5.83 11.31 -25.23
CA GLU A 91 4.47 10.86 -24.95
C GLU A 91 3.73 10.51 -26.24
N GLN A 92 3.92 11.27 -27.31
CA GLN A 92 3.33 10.97 -28.62
C GLN A 92 3.88 9.66 -29.19
N GLU A 93 5.18 9.38 -29.06
CA GLU A 93 5.77 8.09 -29.46
C GLU A 93 5.12 6.91 -28.71
N ILE A 94 4.87 7.08 -27.41
CA ILE A 94 4.18 6.08 -26.58
C ILE A 94 2.75 5.84 -27.09
N LEU A 95 2.00 6.90 -27.40
CA LEU A 95 0.64 6.80 -27.92
C LEU A 95 0.60 6.11 -29.28
N ASP A 96 1.54 6.44 -30.16
CA ASP A 96 1.68 5.83 -31.48
C ASP A 96 1.99 4.32 -31.34
N ASN A 97 2.91 3.95 -30.44
CA ASN A 97 3.21 2.55 -30.16
C ASN A 97 2.02 1.80 -29.54
N ALA A 98 1.23 2.48 -28.70
CA ALA A 98 0.01 1.91 -28.13
C ALA A 98 -1.07 1.67 -29.20
N ALA A 99 -1.16 2.54 -30.23
CA ALA A 99 -2.07 2.35 -31.35
C ALA A 99 -1.74 1.12 -32.22
N LEU A 100 -0.49 0.65 -32.20
CA LEU A 100 -0.06 -0.57 -32.90
C LEU A 100 -0.40 -1.87 -32.16
N LEU A 101 -0.93 -1.80 -30.94
CA LEU A 101 -1.33 -2.98 -30.19
C LEU A 101 -2.53 -3.68 -30.83
N THR A 102 -2.58 -5.01 -30.72
CA THR A 102 -3.79 -5.75 -31.12
C THR A 102 -4.94 -5.41 -30.19
N TRP A 103 -6.19 -5.48 -30.69
CA TRP A 103 -7.39 -5.20 -29.89
C TRP A 103 -7.39 -5.92 -28.53
N SER A 104 -7.05 -7.22 -28.50
CA SER A 104 -6.97 -7.99 -27.25
C SER A 104 -5.87 -7.55 -26.29
N GLU A 105 -4.74 -7.05 -26.80
CA GLU A 105 -3.66 -6.49 -25.98
C GLU A 105 -4.08 -5.15 -25.36
N ARG A 106 -4.82 -4.33 -26.10
CA ARG A 106 -5.35 -3.04 -25.63
C ARG A 106 -6.42 -3.23 -24.56
N GLU A 107 -7.40 -4.09 -24.82
CA GLU A 107 -8.50 -4.36 -23.89
C GLU A 107 -7.99 -4.90 -22.54
N LEU A 108 -7.07 -5.88 -22.59
CA LEU A 108 -6.47 -6.44 -21.37
C LEU A 108 -5.61 -5.41 -20.62
N LEU A 109 -4.97 -4.47 -21.32
CA LEU A 109 -4.17 -3.42 -20.69
C LEU A 109 -5.06 -2.43 -19.93
N GLU A 110 -6.23 -2.09 -20.50
CA GLU A 110 -7.24 -1.22 -19.89
C GLU A 110 -7.90 -1.90 -18.67
N GLU A 111 -8.34 -3.15 -18.80
CA GLU A 111 -8.97 -3.89 -17.69
C GLU A 111 -8.06 -4.05 -16.46
N VAL A 112 -6.75 -4.20 -16.67
CA VAL A 112 -5.77 -4.33 -15.57
C VAL A 112 -5.58 -3.03 -14.79
N TYR A 113 -6.02 -1.88 -15.32
CA TYR A 113 -6.00 -0.64 -14.57
C TYR A 113 -6.97 -0.69 -13.38
N ASP A 114 -8.16 -1.26 -13.59
CA ASP A 114 -9.24 -1.31 -12.61
C ASP A 114 -9.31 -2.65 -11.85
N ARG A 115 -8.82 -3.74 -12.45
CA ARG A 115 -9.03 -5.11 -11.94
C ARG A 115 -7.73 -5.90 -11.81
N SER A 116 -7.73 -6.84 -10.87
CA SER A 116 -6.69 -7.86 -10.78
C SER A 116 -6.85 -8.94 -11.86
N TYR A 117 -5.75 -9.59 -12.23
CA TYR A 117 -5.79 -10.67 -13.24
C TYR A 117 -6.70 -11.85 -12.86
N ARG A 118 -6.93 -12.09 -11.56
CA ARG A 118 -7.85 -13.15 -11.10
C ARG A 118 -9.30 -12.75 -11.31
N GLU A 119 -9.65 -11.49 -11.06
CA GLU A 119 -10.99 -10.97 -11.35
C GLU A 119 -11.27 -10.99 -12.85
N ILE A 120 -10.27 -10.68 -13.68
CA ILE A 120 -10.36 -10.80 -15.15
C ILE A 120 -10.65 -12.25 -15.56
N GLU A 121 -10.00 -13.23 -14.92
CA GLU A 121 -10.26 -14.66 -15.16
C GLU A 121 -11.69 -15.04 -14.79
N GLU A 122 -12.19 -14.59 -13.65
CA GLU A 122 -13.57 -14.88 -13.23
C GLU A 122 -14.63 -14.27 -14.16
N ILE A 123 -14.41 -13.05 -14.66
CA ILE A 123 -15.38 -12.33 -15.49
C ILE A 123 -15.36 -12.84 -16.94
N TYR A 124 -14.17 -12.96 -17.53
CA TYR A 124 -14.01 -13.21 -18.96
C TYR A 124 -13.61 -14.66 -19.28
N ASN A 125 -13.38 -15.49 -18.26
CA ASN A 125 -12.90 -16.88 -18.40
C ASN A 125 -11.59 -16.98 -19.20
N ILE A 126 -10.70 -15.99 -18.99
CA ILE A 126 -9.36 -15.94 -19.57
C ILE A 126 -8.34 -16.22 -18.45
N ASP A 127 -7.53 -17.26 -18.63
CA ASP A 127 -6.47 -17.63 -17.67
C ASP A 127 -5.62 -16.41 -17.25
N HIS A 128 -5.53 -16.15 -15.93
CA HIS A 128 -4.83 -14.99 -15.39
C HIS A 128 -3.35 -14.93 -15.82
N CYS A 129 -2.70 -16.08 -15.99
CA CYS A 129 -1.32 -16.17 -16.44
C CYS A 129 -1.19 -15.76 -17.92
N HIS A 130 -2.15 -16.12 -18.77
CA HIS A 130 -2.24 -15.66 -20.15
C HIS A 130 -2.40 -14.14 -20.20
N SER A 131 -3.37 -13.59 -19.46
CA SER A 131 -3.62 -12.15 -19.36
C SER A 131 -2.38 -11.38 -18.92
N PHE A 132 -1.69 -11.86 -17.87
CA PHE A 132 -0.43 -11.28 -17.40
C PHE A 132 0.66 -11.26 -18.49
N ARG A 133 0.86 -12.39 -19.20
CA ARG A 133 1.88 -12.48 -20.26
C ARG A 133 1.56 -11.55 -21.44
N LYS A 134 0.28 -11.44 -21.81
CA LYS A 134 -0.19 -10.56 -22.87
C LYS A 134 0.02 -9.09 -22.53
N VAL A 135 -0.39 -8.68 -21.34
CA VAL A 135 -0.19 -7.30 -20.85
C VAL A 135 1.29 -6.96 -20.75
N ARG A 136 2.12 -7.89 -20.25
CA ARG A 136 3.58 -7.70 -20.23
C ARG A 136 4.15 -7.49 -21.64
N LYS A 137 3.73 -8.29 -22.61
CA LYS A 137 4.15 -8.14 -24.02
C LYS A 137 3.70 -6.79 -24.60
N ALA A 138 2.47 -6.37 -24.32
CA ALA A 138 1.93 -5.08 -24.75
C ALA A 138 2.75 -3.91 -24.19
N ARG A 139 3.06 -3.93 -22.89
CA ARG A 139 3.92 -2.91 -22.24
C ARG A 139 5.31 -2.84 -22.84
N ASN A 140 5.91 -4.00 -23.13
CA ASN A 140 7.21 -4.06 -23.78
C ASN A 140 7.21 -3.46 -25.19
N LYS A 141 6.14 -3.68 -25.96
CA LYS A 141 5.95 -3.03 -27.27
C LYS A 141 5.83 -1.52 -27.15
N ILE A 142 5.02 -1.05 -26.20
CA ILE A 142 4.82 0.39 -25.97
C ILE A 142 6.15 1.07 -25.59
N LEU A 143 6.92 0.43 -24.70
CA LEU A 143 8.14 0.99 -24.12
C LEU A 143 9.42 0.66 -24.93
N ASN A 144 9.32 -0.05 -26.05
CA ASN A 144 10.45 -0.54 -26.83
C ASN A 144 11.51 -1.28 -25.98
N LYS A 145 11.06 -2.20 -25.11
CA LYS A 145 11.88 -2.97 -24.14
C LYS A 145 11.81 -4.50 -24.28
#